data_AF-A0A962IS23-F1
#
_entry.id   AF-A0A962IS23-F1
#
_cell.length_a   1.000
_cell.length_b   1.000
_cell.length_c   1.000
_cell.angle_alpha   90.00
_cell.angle_beta   90.00
_cell.angle_gamma   90.00
#
_symmetry.space_group_name_H-M   'P 1'
#
loop_
_entity.id
_entity.type
_entity.pdbx_description
1 polymer ?
#
loop_
_entity_poly.entity_id
_entity_poly.type
_entity_poly.pdbx_seq_one_letter_code
_entity_poly.pdbx_strand_id
1 'polypeptide(L)'
;MNDNWKTMIPWFMTVISTIALILLAIFLYNNIEWFKTQAVGSEEWQVPLFQMHIHHLHLSMIKRSVGLFSGFSALFIGMAVCFYSMKQQSTMDLKSANLSVVLATSSPGIIAMVLGCYLITATIDSKDDFPGYPASQQTSTDKSESLTSAQEKARKLLEESQQ
;
A
#
# COMPACT_ATOMS: atom_id res chain seq x y z
N MET A 1 -15.59 -8.22 -43.65
CA MET A 1 -14.68 -7.67 -42.63
C MET A 1 -14.25 -8.83 -41.74
N ASN A 2 -12.94 -9.04 -41.56
CA ASN A 2 -12.40 -10.22 -40.86
C ASN A 2 -12.97 -10.35 -39.44
N ASP A 3 -13.71 -11.43 -39.16
CA ASP A 3 -14.20 -11.79 -37.83
C ASP A 3 -13.07 -12.09 -36.82
N ASN A 4 -11.83 -12.23 -37.29
CA ASN A 4 -10.64 -12.45 -36.47
C ASN A 4 -10.48 -11.42 -35.34
N TRP A 5 -10.89 -10.16 -35.55
CA TRP A 5 -10.78 -9.11 -34.54
C TRP A 5 -11.64 -9.40 -33.30
N LYS A 6 -12.85 -9.95 -33.48
CA LYS A 6 -13.74 -10.33 -32.38
C LYS A 6 -13.18 -11.50 -31.56
N THR A 7 -12.39 -12.37 -32.19
CA THR A 7 -11.74 -13.52 -31.56
C THR A 7 -10.43 -13.13 -30.85
N MET A 8 -9.74 -12.08 -31.31
CA MET A 8 -8.45 -11.65 -30.77
C MET A 8 -8.56 -10.75 -29.52
N ILE A 9 -9.61 -9.93 -29.44
CA ILE A 9 -9.84 -9.01 -28.30
C ILE A 9 -9.85 -9.73 -26.93
N PRO A 10 -10.60 -10.84 -26.74
CA PRO A 10 -10.63 -11.54 -25.45
C PRO A 10 -9.24 -12.04 -25.03
N TRP A 11 -8.44 -12.51 -25.99
CA TRP A 11 -7.08 -12.99 -25.73
C TRP A 11 -6.14 -11.87 -25.27
N PHE A 12 -6.19 -10.69 -25.92
CA PHE A 12 -5.43 -9.53 -25.46
C PHE A 12 -5.83 -9.09 -24.05
N MET A 13 -7.13 -9.10 -23.76
CA MET A 13 -7.66 -8.78 -22.43
C MET A 13 -7.17 -9.77 -21.37
N THR A 14 -7.20 -11.07 -21.66
CA THR A 14 -6.69 -12.09 -20.76
C THR A 14 -5.20 -11.86 -20.47
N VAL A 15 -4.38 -11.66 -21.50
CA VAL A 15 -2.92 -11.45 -21.33
C VAL A 15 -2.63 -10.22 -20.47
N ILE A 16 -3.26 -9.08 -20.77
CA ILE A 16 -3.07 -7.84 -20.00
C ILE A 16 -3.56 -8.02 -18.56
N SER A 17 -4.69 -8.70 -18.37
CA SER A 17 -5.24 -8.99 -17.04
C SER A 17 -4.29 -9.88 -16.23
N THR A 18 -3.71 -10.91 -16.85
CA THR A 18 -2.74 -11.80 -16.22
C THR A 18 -1.48 -11.03 -15.82
N ILE A 19 -0.95 -10.16 -16.68
CA ILE A 19 0.22 -9.33 -16.37
C ILE A 19 -0.08 -8.40 -15.18
N ALA A 20 -1.25 -7.73 -15.19
CA ALA A 20 -1.66 -6.87 -14.08
C ALA A 20 -1.79 -7.64 -12.75
N LEU A 21 -2.35 -8.86 -12.79
CA LEU A 21 -2.43 -9.75 -11.63
C LEU A 21 -1.05 -10.17 -11.10
N ILE A 22 -0.10 -10.47 -11.98
CA ILE A 22 1.28 -10.80 -11.60
C ILE A 22 1.94 -9.60 -10.91
N LEU A 23 1.82 -8.40 -11.50
CA LEU A 23 2.37 -7.18 -10.90
C LEU A 23 1.75 -6.88 -9.53
N LEU A 24 0.44 -7.09 -9.39
CA LEU A 24 -0.26 -6.97 -8.11
C LEU A 24 0.27 -7.98 -7.09
N ALA A 25 0.45 -9.24 -7.48
CA ALA A 25 1.00 -10.27 -6.59
C ALA A 25 2.42 -9.93 -6.10
N ILE A 26 3.29 -9.46 -6.99
CA ILE A 26 4.66 -9.00 -6.64
C ILE A 26 4.58 -7.81 -5.67
N PHE A 27 3.70 -6.85 -5.94
CA PHE A 27 3.52 -5.70 -5.06
C PHE A 27 3.08 -6.14 -3.66
N LEU A 28 2.08 -7.01 -3.55
CA LEU A 28 1.60 -7.53 -2.27
C LEU A 28 2.71 -8.27 -1.52
N TYR A 29 3.49 -9.09 -2.22
CA TYR A 29 4.63 -9.80 -1.64
C TYR A 29 5.64 -8.83 -1.03
N ASN A 30 6.08 -7.83 -1.81
CA ASN A 30 7.03 -6.83 -1.33
C ASN A 30 6.47 -6.00 -0.16
N ASN A 31 5.16 -5.75 -0.15
CA ASN A 31 4.50 -5.02 0.93
C ASN A 31 4.49 -5.82 2.23
N ILE A 32 4.20 -7.13 2.16
CA ILE A 32 4.24 -8.05 3.30
C ILE A 32 5.68 -8.22 3.80
N GLU A 33 6.64 -8.38 2.89
CA GLU A 33 8.05 -8.54 3.26
C GLU A 33 8.59 -7.29 3.95
N TRP A 34 8.24 -6.09 3.46
CA TRP A 34 8.55 -4.84 4.13
C TRP A 34 7.97 -4.79 5.55
N PHE A 35 6.69 -5.15 5.72
CA PHE A 35 6.06 -5.21 7.04
C PHE A 35 6.75 -6.20 7.98
N LYS A 36 7.10 -7.39 7.47
CA LYS A 36 7.82 -8.39 8.25
C LYS A 36 9.17 -7.86 8.75
N THR A 37 9.91 -7.17 7.90
CA THR A 37 11.19 -6.55 8.29
C THR A 37 10.99 -5.50 9.39
N GLN A 38 9.93 -4.69 9.32
CA GLN A 38 9.62 -3.68 10.34
C GLN A 38 9.11 -4.29 11.65
N ALA A 39 8.31 -5.36 11.60
CA ALA A 39 7.70 -5.98 12.77
C ALA A 39 8.63 -6.95 13.52
N VAL A 40 9.53 -7.63 12.82
CA VAL A 40 10.43 -8.66 13.39
C VAL A 40 11.80 -8.10 13.76
N GLY A 41 12.21 -6.94 13.21
CA GLY A 41 13.49 -6.30 13.51
C GLY A 41 13.63 -5.68 14.90
N SER A 42 12.57 -5.73 15.71
CA SER A 42 12.42 -4.99 16.97
C SER A 42 12.07 -5.95 18.10
N GLU A 43 13.05 -6.27 18.94
CA GLU A 43 12.93 -7.17 20.10
C GLU A 43 12.08 -6.59 21.26
N GLU A 44 11.44 -5.44 21.07
CA GLU A 44 10.72 -4.69 22.11
C GLU A 44 9.19 -4.91 22.10
N TRP A 45 8.71 -6.13 21.87
CA TRP A 45 7.26 -6.45 21.83
C TRP A 45 6.51 -6.07 23.13
N GLN A 46 7.24 -5.91 24.24
CA GLN A 46 6.68 -5.57 25.55
C GLN A 46 6.46 -4.06 25.78
N VAL A 47 6.92 -3.19 24.88
CA VAL A 47 6.73 -1.75 25.01
C VAL A 47 5.34 -1.35 24.45
N PRO A 48 4.45 -0.71 25.23
CA PRO A 48 3.11 -0.32 24.74
C PRO A 48 3.13 0.60 23.51
N LEU A 49 4.15 1.47 23.42
CA LEU A 49 4.36 2.35 22.26
C LEU A 49 4.72 1.57 20.99
N PHE A 50 5.47 0.48 21.13
CA PHE A 50 5.82 -0.40 20.03
C PHE A 50 4.59 -1.16 19.49
N GLN A 51 3.68 -1.58 20.38
CA GLN A 51 2.40 -2.21 19.99
C GLN A 51 1.49 -1.24 19.23
N MET A 52 1.39 0.02 19.66
CA MET A 52 0.67 1.05 18.87
C MET A 52 1.31 1.27 17.51
N HIS A 53 2.64 1.31 17.44
CA HIS A 53 3.36 1.47 16.17
C HIS A 53 3.09 0.33 15.19
N ILE A 54 3.18 -0.94 15.64
CA ILE A 54 2.80 -2.09 14.80
C ILE A 54 1.35 -2.00 14.33
N HIS A 55 0.42 -1.60 15.20
CA HIS A 55 -0.98 -1.45 14.80
C HIS A 55 -1.18 -0.37 13.74
N HIS A 56 -0.49 0.77 13.85
CA HIS A 56 -0.49 1.81 12.83
C HIS A 56 0.13 1.33 11.51
N LEU A 57 1.24 0.59 11.58
CA LEU A 57 1.92 0.01 10.43
C LEU A 57 1.01 -1.01 9.71
N HIS A 58 0.31 -1.85 10.47
CA HIS A 58 -0.65 -2.82 9.97
C HIS A 58 -1.86 -2.15 9.33
N LEU A 59 -2.41 -1.09 9.95
CA LEU A 59 -3.51 -0.31 9.37
C LEU A 59 -3.11 0.34 8.05
N SER A 60 -1.88 0.86 7.97
CA SER A 60 -1.32 1.44 6.74
C SER A 60 -1.17 0.40 5.63
N MET A 61 -0.67 -0.80 5.95
CA MET A 61 -0.64 -1.92 5.00
C MET A 61 -2.03 -2.25 4.45
N ILE A 62 -3.03 -2.36 5.32
CA ILE A 62 -4.42 -2.63 4.90
C ILE A 62 -4.93 -1.51 3.99
N LYS A 63 -4.75 -0.25 4.39
CA LYS A 63 -5.17 0.91 3.58
C LYS A 63 -4.55 0.88 2.18
N ARG A 64 -3.25 0.58 2.09
CA ARG A 64 -2.53 0.48 0.82
C ARG A 64 -3.00 -0.72 -0.03
N SER A 65 -3.24 -1.87 0.60
CA SER A 65 -3.72 -3.06 -0.10
C SER A 65 -5.15 -2.91 -0.63
N VAL A 66 -6.04 -2.31 0.16
CA VAL A 66 -7.43 -2.03 -0.22
C VAL A 66 -7.49 -0.97 -1.33
N GLY A 67 -6.68 0.08 -1.24
CA GLY A 67 -6.61 1.13 -2.26
C GLY A 67 -6.15 0.60 -3.62
N LEU A 68 -5.12 -0.24 -3.64
CA LEU A 68 -4.65 -0.89 -4.87
C LEU A 68 -5.69 -1.86 -5.44
N PHE A 69 -6.27 -2.73 -4.59
CA PHE A 69 -7.30 -3.67 -5.04
C PHE A 69 -8.51 -2.97 -5.63
N SER A 70 -8.97 -1.89 -5.00
CA SER A 70 -10.06 -1.03 -5.50
C SER A 70 -9.67 -0.37 -6.83
N GLY A 71 -8.47 0.21 -6.93
CA GLY A 71 -7.98 0.85 -8.15
C GLY A 71 -7.87 -0.11 -9.34
N PHE A 72 -7.35 -1.32 -9.12
CA PHE A 72 -7.30 -2.37 -10.15
C PHE A 72 -8.70 -2.84 -10.55
N SER A 73 -9.62 -3.01 -9.60
CA SER A 73 -11.00 -3.39 -9.89
C SER A 73 -11.70 -2.34 -10.76
N ALA A 74 -11.51 -1.05 -10.46
CA ALA A 74 -12.05 0.06 -11.26
C ALA A 74 -11.47 0.09 -12.69
N LEU A 75 -10.17 -0.19 -12.85
CA LEU A 75 -9.54 -0.33 -14.18
C LEU A 75 -10.13 -1.49 -14.98
N PHE A 76 -10.31 -2.66 -14.36
CA PHE A 76 -10.89 -3.83 -15.04
C PHE A 76 -12.34 -3.59 -15.45
N ILE A 77 -13.15 -2.98 -14.58
CA ILE A 77 -14.53 -2.60 -14.89
C ILE A 77 -14.56 -1.56 -16.01
N GLY A 78 -13.71 -0.53 -15.94
CA GLY A 78 -13.60 0.50 -16.97
C GLY A 78 -13.21 -0.06 -18.34
N MET A 79 -12.24 -0.98 -18.38
CA MET A 79 -11.90 -1.70 -19.60
C MET A 79 -13.08 -2.52 -20.12
N ALA A 80 -13.73 -3.32 -19.26
CA ALA A 80 -14.88 -4.14 -19.67
C ALA A 80 -16.01 -3.29 -20.30
N VAL A 81 -16.34 -2.14 -19.70
CA VAL A 81 -17.34 -1.20 -20.23
C VAL A 81 -16.90 -0.57 -21.55
N CYS A 82 -15.62 -0.21 -21.68
CA CYS A 82 -15.07 0.35 -22.91
C CYS A 82 -15.12 -0.68 -24.06
N PHE A 83 -14.77 -1.94 -23.78
CA PHE A 83 -14.84 -3.02 -24.77
C PHE A 83 -16.27 -3.39 -25.14
N TYR A 84 -17.20 -3.40 -24.17
CA TYR A 84 -18.62 -3.61 -24.44
C TYR A 84 -19.16 -2.54 -25.40
N SER A 85 -18.82 -1.28 -25.16
CA SER A 85 -19.22 -0.14 -25.99
C SER A 85 -18.62 -0.23 -27.39
N MET A 86 -17.33 -0.56 -27.49
CA MET A 86 -16.63 -0.75 -28.77
C MET A 86 -17.24 -1.92 -29.57
N LYS A 87 -17.66 -3.01 -28.90
CA LYS A 87 -18.34 -4.14 -29.54
C LYS A 87 -19.68 -3.72 -30.13
N GLN A 88 -20.53 -2.98 -29.40
CA GLN A 88 -21.80 -2.46 -29.93
C GLN A 88 -21.60 -1.51 -31.12
N GLN A 89 -20.60 -0.65 -31.07
CA GLN A 89 -20.32 0.31 -32.14
C GLN A 89 -19.82 -0.39 -33.41
N SER A 90 -19.01 -1.45 -33.29
CA SER A 90 -18.52 -2.23 -34.43
C SER A 90 -19.63 -2.98 -35.20
N THR A 91 -20.82 -3.10 -34.62
CA THR A 91 -22.02 -3.66 -35.28
C THR A 91 -22.92 -2.60 -35.91
N MET A 92 -22.71 -1.31 -35.64
CA MET A 92 -23.45 -0.21 -36.27
C MET A 92 -22.61 0.38 -37.41
N ASP A 93 -23.13 0.27 -38.63
CA ASP A 93 -22.47 0.67 -39.88
C ASP A 93 -21.85 2.09 -39.78
N LEU A 94 -20.53 2.18 -40.01
CA LEU A 94 -19.70 3.36 -39.81
C LEU A 94 -19.91 4.43 -40.91
N LYS A 95 -21.15 4.90 -41.12
CA LYS A 95 -21.41 6.09 -41.95
C LYS A 95 -21.31 7.36 -41.12
N SER A 96 -20.09 7.90 -41.09
CA SER A 96 -19.66 9.31 -40.93
C SER A 96 -20.23 10.23 -39.82
N ALA A 97 -21.14 9.80 -38.95
CA ALA A 97 -21.74 10.69 -37.93
C ALA A 97 -21.36 10.37 -36.46
N ASN A 98 -20.63 9.27 -36.19
CA ASN A 98 -20.67 8.64 -34.86
C ASN A 98 -19.52 8.93 -33.89
N LEU A 99 -18.53 9.76 -34.20
CA LEU A 99 -17.42 10.04 -33.26
C LEU A 99 -17.91 10.62 -31.91
N SER A 100 -18.96 11.46 -31.93
CA SER A 100 -19.54 12.04 -30.71
C SER A 100 -20.35 11.03 -29.89
N VAL A 101 -21.03 10.07 -30.55
CA VAL A 101 -21.76 8.98 -29.89
C VAL A 101 -20.79 7.93 -29.34
N VAL A 102 -19.69 7.68 -30.06
CA VAL A 102 -18.58 6.82 -29.64
C VAL A 102 -17.92 7.36 -28.37
N LEU A 103 -17.67 8.68 -28.31
CA LEU A 103 -17.12 9.32 -27.12
C LEU A 103 -18.11 9.31 -25.95
N ALA A 104 -19.40 9.54 -26.21
CA ALA A 104 -20.43 9.60 -25.17
C ALA A 104 -20.72 8.22 -24.53
N THR A 105 -20.67 7.13 -25.31
CA THR A 105 -20.92 5.77 -24.81
C THR A 105 -19.68 5.11 -24.21
N SER A 106 -18.47 5.43 -24.69
CA SER A 106 -17.21 4.96 -24.10
C SER A 106 -16.75 5.81 -22.90
N SER A 107 -17.32 7.01 -22.72
CA SER A 107 -17.02 7.96 -21.64
C SER A 107 -17.03 7.34 -20.24
N PRO A 108 -18.05 6.56 -19.82
CA PRO A 108 -18.07 5.96 -18.47
C PRO A 108 -16.93 4.98 -18.23
N GLY A 109 -16.53 4.21 -19.26
CA GLY A 109 -15.41 3.27 -19.17
C GLY A 109 -14.07 4.00 -19.04
N ILE A 110 -13.89 5.09 -19.78
CA ILE A 110 -12.68 5.94 -19.71
C ILE A 110 -12.59 6.62 -18.34
N ILE A 111 -13.70 7.16 -17.82
CA ILE A 111 -13.74 7.78 -16.49
C ILE A 111 -13.37 6.76 -15.40
N ALA A 112 -13.93 5.55 -15.47
CA ALA A 112 -13.59 4.47 -14.53
C ALA A 112 -12.11 4.08 -14.61
N MET A 113 -11.52 4.05 -15.80
CA MET A 113 -10.08 3.81 -15.97
C MET A 113 -9.21 4.92 -15.37
N VAL A 114 -9.57 6.19 -15.59
CA VAL A 114 -8.85 7.35 -15.02
C VAL A 114 -8.93 7.34 -13.51
N LEU A 115 -10.11 7.08 -12.93
CA LEU A 115 -10.31 6.96 -11.49
C LEU A 115 -9.51 5.78 -10.91
N GLY A 116 -9.47 4.65 -11.60
CA GLY A 116 -8.64 3.49 -11.20
C GLY A 116 -7.15 3.81 -11.19
N CYS A 117 -6.63 4.45 -12.24
CA CYS A 117 -5.24 4.94 -12.28
C CYS A 117 -4.94 5.96 -11.17
N TYR A 118 -5.86 6.88 -10.90
CA TYR A 118 -5.72 7.85 -9.82
C TYR A 118 -5.65 7.15 -8.44
N LEU A 119 -6.54 6.19 -8.18
CA LEU A 119 -6.53 5.40 -6.94
C LEU A 119 -5.22 4.64 -6.76
N ILE A 120 -4.69 4.03 -7.81
CA ILE A 120 -3.40 3.33 -7.77
C ILE A 120 -2.27 4.32 -7.45
N THR A 121 -2.22 5.45 -8.15
CA THR A 121 -1.18 6.47 -7.96
C THR A 121 -1.22 7.07 -6.56
N ALA A 122 -2.41 7.46 -6.09
CA ALA A 122 -2.61 7.98 -4.73
C ALA A 122 -2.25 6.94 -3.66
N THR A 123 -2.45 5.66 -3.94
CA THR A 123 -2.11 4.58 -3.01
C THR A 123 -0.61 4.32 -2.95
N ILE A 124 0.11 4.44 -4.07
CA ILE A 124 1.57 4.35 -4.13
C ILE A 124 2.22 5.57 -3.48
N ASP A 125 1.69 6.77 -3.74
CA ASP A 125 2.24 8.04 -3.25
C ASP A 125 1.94 8.30 -1.77
N SER A 126 0.99 7.57 -1.17
CA SER A 126 0.80 7.50 0.28
C SER A 126 2.00 6.79 0.94
N LYS A 127 3.20 7.39 0.88
CA LYS A 127 4.32 7.06 1.75
C LYS A 127 3.96 7.59 3.12
N ASP A 128 3.49 6.70 3.98
CA ASP A 128 3.32 7.02 5.39
C ASP A 128 4.73 7.22 5.97
N ASP A 129 5.04 8.48 6.30
CA ASP A 129 6.25 8.86 7.01
C ASP A 129 6.04 8.47 8.48
N PHE A 130 6.42 7.24 8.81
CA PHE A 130 6.44 6.83 10.20
C PHE A 130 7.74 7.36 10.81
N PRO A 131 7.68 8.31 11.76
CA PRO A 131 8.87 8.74 12.46
C PRO A 131 9.51 7.49 13.09
N GLY A 132 10.76 7.21 12.71
CA GLY A 132 11.51 6.10 13.26
C GLY A 132 11.50 6.23 14.78
N TYR A 133 10.96 5.22 15.46
CA TYR A 133 11.02 5.22 16.91
C TYR A 133 12.50 5.18 17.30
N PRO A 134 12.99 6.10 18.14
CA PRO A 134 14.24 5.87 18.82
C PRO A 134 14.01 4.58 19.61
N ALA A 135 14.67 3.50 19.20
CA ALA A 135 14.85 2.33 20.04
C ALA A 135 15.21 2.87 21.42
N SER A 136 14.49 2.44 22.46
CA SER A 136 14.73 2.91 23.82
C SER A 136 16.16 2.55 24.26
N GLN A 137 17.12 3.38 23.88
CA GLN A 137 18.32 3.59 24.64
C GLN A 137 18.08 4.81 25.52
N GLN A 138 18.32 4.61 26.82
CA GLN A 138 18.39 5.60 27.91
C GLN A 138 17.19 5.68 28.88
N THR A 139 16.83 4.55 29.50
CA THR A 139 16.37 4.59 30.90
C THR A 139 17.17 3.67 31.83
N SER A 140 18.26 3.06 31.34
CA SER A 140 19.12 2.18 32.14
C SER A 140 20.49 2.78 32.49
N THR A 141 20.95 3.81 31.77
CA THR A 141 22.25 4.46 32.08
C THR A 141 22.12 5.47 33.22
N ASP A 142 21.01 6.24 33.27
CA ASP A 142 20.83 7.33 34.24
C ASP A 142 20.48 6.83 35.67
N LYS A 143 19.84 5.65 35.77
CA LYS A 143 19.62 4.98 37.07
C LYS A 143 20.89 4.32 37.63
N SER A 144 21.82 3.90 36.77
CA SER A 144 23.05 3.24 37.24
C SER A 144 24.03 4.27 37.84
N GLU A 145 24.18 5.45 37.25
CA GLU A 145 25.03 6.53 37.81
C GLU A 145 24.45 7.14 39.08
N SER A 146 23.13 7.30 39.18
CA SER A 146 22.47 7.81 40.39
C SER A 146 22.48 6.82 41.55
N LEU A 147 22.42 5.50 41.29
CA LEU A 147 22.57 4.47 42.34
C LEU A 147 24.01 4.34 42.83
N THR A 148 24.99 4.44 41.93
CA THR A 148 26.42 4.31 42.30
C THR A 148 26.88 5.52 43.13
N SER A 149 26.48 6.73 42.75
CA SER A 149 26.78 7.95 43.53
C SER A 149 26.03 8.02 44.87
N ALA A 150 24.80 7.49 44.95
CA ALA A 150 24.06 7.38 46.20
C ALA A 150 24.67 6.31 47.14
N GLN A 151 25.12 5.17 46.62
CA GLN A 151 25.80 4.13 47.39
C GLN A 151 27.17 4.61 47.90
N GLU A 152 27.93 5.33 47.08
CA GLU A 152 29.23 5.87 47.49
C GLU A 152 29.09 6.97 48.56
N LYS A 153 28.05 7.81 48.46
CA LYS A 153 27.73 8.81 49.49
C LYS A 153 27.26 8.16 50.80
N ALA A 154 26.46 7.09 50.74
CA ALA A 154 26.04 6.33 51.91
C ALA A 154 27.21 5.62 52.61
N ARG A 155 28.18 5.13 51.84
CA ARG A 155 29.39 4.49 52.39
C ARG A 155 30.29 5.47 53.14
N LYS A 156 30.49 6.69 52.60
CA LYS A 156 31.28 7.73 53.27
C LYS A 156 30.67 8.17 54.60
N LEU A 157 29.34 8.31 54.67
CA LEU A 157 28.64 8.65 55.92
C LEU A 157 28.75 7.56 56.99
N LEU A 158 28.83 6.28 56.59
CA LEU A 158 29.05 5.18 57.52
C LEU A 158 30.48 5.17 58.06
N GLU A 159 31.48 5.42 57.23
CA GLU A 159 32.89 5.52 57.65
C GLU A 159 33.13 6.71 58.61
N GLU A 160 32.47 7.85 58.39
CA GLU A 160 32.51 9.01 59.29
C GLU A 160 31.80 8.76 60.64
N SER A 161 30.82 7.85 60.69
CA SER A 161 30.11 7.51 61.93
C SER A 161 30.83 6.50 62.83
N GLN A 162 31.90 5.87 62.33
CA GLN A 162 32.68 4.86 63.06
C GLN A 162 34.02 5.39 63.62
N GLN A 163 34.35 6.66 63.37
CA GLN A 163 35.48 7.38 63.99
C GLN A 163 34.97 8.27 65.13
#